data_AF-A0A971SAW7-F1
#
_entry.id   AF-A0A971SAW7-F1
#
_cell.length_a   1.000
_cell.length_b   1.000
_cell.length_c   1.000
_cell.angle_alpha   90.00
_cell.angle_beta   90.00
_cell.angle_gamma   90.00
#
_symmetry.space_group_name_H-M   'P 1'
#
loop_
_entity.id
_entity.type
_entity.pdbx_description
1 polymer ?
#
loop_
_entity_poly.entity_id
_entity_poly.type
_entity_poly.pdbx_seq_one_letter_code
_entity_poly.pdbx_strand_id
1 'polypeptide(L)'
;MNLNITRETYRDEVAWLASHSGKIVKTGGISLSHAHRAPDPATGKRVYRSGEFVGLISAASGLWTRYQRAVGSFAQLVTDAAVANGSIVWTSRVAGVAGNAYSLALVNPGGNNSPLTITVLAGAISVSLETGAAGALVTTAAQLVAAIKDNPAANALIYGELARGHNGNGLVTAIGATNLAGGVASVGQQATLDTGVAGNDNAITWTANDVGAAGNNIQIALINPGTNSQPLTVSVVGSGAVADPYVINVSVATTGTGVLDSTAAEVIEAVNNHGFARTLVTASNTGDSDGTGKVVAAAAAPLAGGTGMNVSMAEGQFGILMHDVDVTNGNGIGAVLLGGKVLDARLPAASDAFVRDALPRVMFTTENAP
;
A
#
# COMPACT_ATOMS: atom_id res chain seq x y z
N MET A 1 5.02 -22.63 -48.53
CA MET A 1 4.94 -21.82 -47.30
C MET A 1 3.91 -22.50 -46.41
N ASN A 2 4.35 -23.36 -45.49
CA ASN A 2 3.44 -24.11 -44.62
C ASN A 2 3.02 -23.19 -43.47
N LEU A 3 1.82 -22.63 -43.57
CA LEU A 3 1.16 -21.93 -42.48
C LEU A 3 0.67 -22.98 -41.49
N ASN A 4 1.47 -23.28 -40.47
CA ASN A 4 1.00 -23.99 -39.29
C ASN A 4 0.03 -23.08 -38.53
N ILE A 5 -1.25 -23.14 -38.88
CA ILE A 5 -2.32 -22.61 -38.06
C ILE A 5 -2.61 -23.68 -36.99
N THR A 6 -1.95 -23.57 -35.84
CA THR A 6 -2.41 -24.24 -34.62
C THR A 6 -3.73 -23.59 -34.22
N ARG A 7 -4.85 -24.25 -34.54
CA ARG A 7 -6.12 -24.00 -33.86
C ARG A 7 -5.93 -24.44 -32.41
N GLU A 8 -5.55 -23.52 -31.53
CA GLU A 8 -5.77 -23.70 -30.09
C GLU A 8 -7.28 -23.83 -29.90
N THR A 9 -7.73 -25.07 -29.74
CA THR A 9 -9.09 -25.33 -29.31
C THR A 9 -9.12 -24.98 -27.83
N TYR A 10 -9.92 -23.99 -27.45
CA TYR A 10 -10.24 -23.58 -26.08
C TYR A 10 -10.97 -24.69 -25.30
N ARG A 11 -10.37 -25.88 -25.22
CA ARG A 11 -10.88 -27.07 -24.55
C ARG A 11 -9.91 -27.61 -23.49
N ASP A 12 -8.73 -27.02 -23.35
CA ASP A 12 -7.88 -27.31 -22.20
C ASP A 12 -8.59 -26.77 -20.95
N GLU A 13 -8.90 -27.70 -20.05
CA GLU A 13 -9.64 -27.44 -18.83
C GLU A 13 -8.95 -26.34 -18.03
N VAL A 14 -9.69 -25.27 -17.73
CA VAL A 14 -9.17 -24.18 -16.94
C VAL A 14 -8.92 -24.72 -15.53
N ALA A 15 -7.65 -25.00 -15.19
CA ALA A 15 -7.29 -25.83 -14.02
C ALA A 15 -7.82 -25.32 -12.68
N TRP A 16 -8.11 -24.02 -12.59
CA TRP A 16 -8.69 -23.36 -11.41
C TRP A 16 -10.21 -23.36 -11.37
N LEU A 17 -10.91 -23.69 -12.45
CA LEU A 17 -12.37 -23.71 -12.50
C LEU A 17 -12.91 -25.07 -12.05
N ALA A 18 -13.54 -25.12 -10.88
CA ALA A 18 -14.04 -26.36 -10.27
C ALA A 18 -15.26 -26.96 -11.00
N SER A 19 -16.03 -26.13 -11.71
CA SER A 19 -17.23 -26.56 -12.44
C SER A 19 -17.49 -25.67 -13.65
N HIS A 20 -17.72 -26.31 -14.79
CA HIS A 20 -18.13 -25.63 -16.02
C HIS A 20 -19.63 -25.31 -16.06
N SER A 21 -20.41 -25.92 -15.18
CA SER A 21 -21.86 -25.69 -15.02
C SER A 21 -22.11 -24.53 -14.08
N GLY A 22 -23.04 -23.64 -14.46
CA GLY A 22 -23.44 -22.47 -13.65
C GLY A 22 -22.45 -21.30 -13.67
N LYS A 23 -21.43 -21.32 -14.55
CA LYS A 23 -20.51 -20.19 -14.70
C LYS A 23 -21.16 -19.00 -15.38
N ILE A 24 -20.82 -17.81 -14.90
CA ILE A 24 -21.23 -16.52 -15.47
C ILE A 24 -19.97 -15.86 -16.01
N VAL A 25 -19.91 -15.68 -17.34
CA VAL A 25 -18.73 -15.12 -18.02
C VAL A 25 -19.14 -13.86 -18.77
N LYS A 26 -18.31 -12.82 -18.66
CA LYS A 26 -18.39 -11.62 -19.48
C LYS A 26 -17.31 -11.67 -20.56
N THR A 27 -17.73 -11.72 -21.82
CA THR A 27 -16.84 -11.87 -23.00
C THR A 27 -16.67 -10.58 -23.81
N GLY A 28 -17.31 -9.48 -23.40
CA GLY A 28 -17.29 -8.19 -24.11
C GLY A 28 -16.93 -7.02 -23.21
N GLY A 29 -16.28 -5.99 -23.80
CA GLY A 29 -15.88 -4.77 -23.10
C GLY A 29 -14.71 -4.94 -22.14
N ILE A 30 -13.91 -6.01 -22.31
CA ILE A 30 -12.72 -6.30 -21.51
C ILE A 30 -11.49 -6.13 -22.40
N SER A 31 -10.89 -4.93 -22.34
CA SER A 31 -9.68 -4.61 -23.09
C SER A 31 -8.49 -4.50 -22.12
N LEU A 32 -7.67 -5.53 -22.03
CA LEU A 32 -6.50 -5.56 -21.16
C LEU A 32 -5.40 -4.64 -21.69
N SER A 33 -4.84 -3.82 -20.80
CA SER A 33 -3.86 -2.79 -21.15
C SER A 33 -2.45 -3.36 -21.34
N HIS A 34 -1.83 -3.04 -22.47
CA HIS A 34 -0.39 -3.24 -22.70
C HIS A 34 0.46 -2.46 -21.69
N ALA A 35 0.15 -1.16 -21.53
CA ALA A 35 0.96 -0.24 -20.74
C ALA A 35 1.06 -0.66 -19.26
N HIS A 36 0.01 -1.30 -18.72
CA HIS A 36 -0.07 -1.69 -17.32
C HIS A 36 0.40 -3.11 -17.02
N ARG A 37 0.93 -3.85 -18.01
CA ARG A 37 1.51 -5.19 -17.80
C ARG A 37 2.98 -5.18 -18.09
N ALA A 38 3.84 -5.13 -17.08
CA ALA A 38 5.30 -5.18 -17.27
C ALA A 38 5.74 -6.36 -18.18
N PRO A 39 6.78 -6.17 -19.00
CA PRO A 39 7.30 -7.25 -19.84
C PRO A 39 8.01 -8.27 -18.96
N ASP A 40 7.82 -9.53 -19.28
CA ASP A 40 8.58 -10.62 -18.68
C ASP A 40 10.08 -10.41 -18.99
N PRO A 41 10.97 -10.39 -17.97
CA PRO A 41 12.37 -10.04 -18.17
C PRO A 41 13.15 -11.06 -19.00
N ALA A 42 12.67 -12.31 -19.10
CA ALA A 42 13.34 -13.37 -19.86
C ALA A 42 12.88 -13.39 -21.33
N THR A 43 11.59 -13.12 -21.58
CA THR A 43 10.98 -13.28 -22.91
C THR A 43 10.60 -11.97 -23.57
N GLY A 44 10.59 -10.86 -22.83
CA GLY A 44 10.09 -9.55 -23.28
C GLY A 44 8.57 -9.49 -23.49
N LYS A 45 7.85 -10.61 -23.34
CA LYS A 45 6.41 -10.69 -23.59
C LYS A 45 5.60 -10.10 -22.45
N ARG A 46 4.44 -9.55 -22.78
CA ARG A 46 3.45 -9.07 -21.81
C ARG A 46 2.21 -9.94 -21.92
N VAL A 47 2.07 -10.90 -21.01
CA VAL A 47 0.95 -11.87 -21.03
C VAL A 47 0.20 -11.81 -19.72
N TYR A 48 -1.09 -11.49 -19.75
CA TYR A 48 -1.99 -11.74 -18.62
C TYR A 48 -2.36 -13.21 -18.60
N ARG A 49 -2.31 -13.85 -17.43
CA ARG A 49 -2.49 -15.29 -17.31
C ARG A 49 -3.92 -15.63 -16.88
N SER A 50 -4.43 -16.75 -17.37
CA SER A 50 -5.68 -17.33 -16.89
C SER A 50 -5.65 -17.48 -15.37
N GLY A 51 -6.75 -17.11 -14.71
CA GLY A 51 -6.87 -17.12 -13.25
C GLY A 51 -6.41 -15.83 -12.57
N GLU A 52 -5.73 -14.91 -13.27
CA GLU A 52 -5.43 -13.60 -12.69
C GLU A 52 -6.71 -12.80 -12.44
N PHE A 53 -6.81 -12.18 -11.28
CA PHE A 53 -7.83 -11.18 -11.01
C PHE A 53 -7.54 -9.91 -11.82
N VAL A 54 -8.52 -9.44 -12.56
CA VAL A 54 -8.41 -8.23 -13.39
C VAL A 54 -9.62 -7.34 -13.18
N GLY A 55 -9.41 -6.03 -13.29
CA GLY A 55 -10.46 -5.04 -13.16
C GLY A 55 -10.24 -3.83 -14.06
N LEU A 56 -11.29 -3.03 -14.20
CA LEU A 56 -11.28 -1.79 -14.95
C LEU A 56 -10.39 -0.74 -14.26
N ILE A 57 -9.44 -0.16 -14.98
CA ILE A 57 -8.55 0.90 -14.49
C ILE A 57 -9.34 2.18 -14.26
N SER A 58 -10.12 2.59 -15.26
CA SER A 58 -11.00 3.75 -15.19
C SER A 58 -12.11 3.65 -16.23
N ALA A 59 -13.29 4.17 -15.91
CA ALA A 59 -14.41 4.25 -16.86
C ALA A 59 -14.05 5.05 -18.12
N ALA A 60 -13.20 6.07 -17.98
CA ALA A 60 -12.76 6.91 -19.10
C ALA A 60 -11.86 6.16 -20.10
N SER A 61 -10.98 5.28 -19.62
CA SER A 61 -10.11 4.49 -20.49
C SER A 61 -10.79 3.24 -21.05
N GLY A 62 -11.73 2.65 -20.29
CA GLY A 62 -12.30 1.34 -20.63
C GLY A 62 -11.28 0.19 -20.53
N LEU A 63 -10.05 0.47 -20.11
CA LEU A 63 -8.96 -0.49 -20.08
C LEU A 63 -8.93 -1.23 -18.76
N TRP A 64 -8.48 -2.48 -18.81
CA TRP A 64 -8.40 -3.38 -17.68
C TRP A 64 -6.94 -3.71 -17.36
N THR A 65 -6.65 -3.97 -16.09
CA THR A 65 -5.35 -4.49 -15.68
C THR A 65 -5.49 -5.45 -14.51
N ARG A 66 -4.37 -6.03 -14.09
CA ARG A 66 -4.28 -6.98 -13.00
C ARG A 66 -4.60 -6.27 -11.70
N TYR A 67 -5.43 -6.89 -10.87
CA TYR A 67 -5.62 -6.51 -9.49
C TYR A 67 -4.30 -6.63 -8.70
N GLN A 68 -3.94 -5.57 -8.01
CA GLN A 68 -2.78 -5.56 -7.13
C GLN A 68 -3.25 -5.13 -5.74
N ARG A 69 -2.98 -5.99 -4.76
CA ARG A 69 -2.98 -5.60 -3.36
C ARG A 69 -1.53 -5.38 -2.93
N ALA A 70 -1.20 -4.17 -2.52
CA ALA A 70 0.12 -3.86 -2.03
C ALA A 70 0.02 -3.00 -0.78
N VAL A 71 0.69 -3.46 0.28
CA VAL A 71 1.09 -2.57 1.37
C VAL A 71 2.30 -1.80 0.83
N GLY A 72 2.29 -0.48 0.91
CA GLY A 72 3.32 0.33 0.28
C GLY A 72 4.69 -0.01 0.82
N SER A 73 5.66 -0.20 -0.08
CA SER A 73 7.05 -0.45 0.25
C SER A 73 7.89 0.79 0.00
N PHE A 74 8.98 0.92 0.75
CA PHE A 74 10.01 1.94 0.49
C PHE A 74 10.93 1.45 -0.63
N ALA A 75 11.37 2.37 -1.48
CA ALA A 75 12.42 2.06 -2.45
C ALA A 75 13.75 1.83 -1.72
N GLN A 76 14.54 0.86 -2.18
CA GLN A 76 15.85 0.53 -1.61
C GLN A 76 16.94 0.42 -2.67
N LEU A 77 18.18 0.64 -2.24
CA LEU A 77 19.40 0.36 -3.01
C LEU A 77 20.41 -0.28 -2.05
N VAL A 78 21.03 -1.37 -2.47
CA VAL A 78 22.15 -1.97 -1.73
C VAL A 78 23.45 -1.62 -2.44
N THR A 79 24.40 -1.03 -1.72
CA THR A 79 25.76 -0.79 -2.22
C THR A 79 26.76 -1.69 -1.51
N ASP A 80 27.90 -1.91 -2.16
CA ASP A 80 29.06 -2.60 -1.56
C ASP A 80 28.73 -4.00 -1.00
N ALA A 81 27.74 -4.69 -1.57
CA ALA A 81 27.26 -6.00 -1.09
C ALA A 81 28.36 -7.08 -1.05
N ALA A 82 29.32 -6.99 -1.97
CA ALA A 82 30.48 -7.89 -2.04
C ALA A 82 31.67 -7.42 -1.19
N VAL A 83 31.61 -6.23 -0.59
CA VAL A 83 32.68 -5.67 0.23
C VAL A 83 32.50 -6.15 1.67
N ALA A 84 33.51 -6.87 2.18
CA ALA A 84 33.54 -7.29 3.57
C ALA A 84 33.35 -6.07 4.49
N ASN A 85 32.34 -6.14 5.38
CA ASN A 85 31.98 -5.04 6.29
C ASN A 85 31.59 -3.71 5.62
N GLY A 86 31.41 -3.67 4.30
CA GLY A 86 31.13 -2.44 3.54
C GLY A 86 29.69 -2.28 3.08
N SER A 87 28.87 -3.34 3.11
CA SER A 87 27.51 -3.27 2.57
C SER A 87 26.58 -2.33 3.34
N ILE A 88 25.90 -1.46 2.58
CA ILE A 88 24.92 -0.51 3.08
C ILE A 88 23.59 -0.74 2.35
N VAL A 89 22.50 -0.73 3.11
CA VAL A 89 21.14 -0.66 2.60
C VAL A 89 20.67 0.79 2.71
N TRP A 90 20.40 1.40 1.57
CA TRP A 90 19.79 2.71 1.46
C TRP A 90 18.30 2.55 1.29
N THR A 91 17.51 3.21 2.14
CA THR A 91 16.05 3.13 2.11
C THR A 91 15.48 4.54 1.95
N SER A 92 14.52 4.69 1.05
CA SER A 92 13.78 5.96 0.91
C SER A 92 13.04 6.30 2.19
N ARG A 93 12.92 7.59 2.51
CA ARG A 93 12.04 8.06 3.58
C ARG A 93 10.57 8.16 3.17
N VAL A 94 10.28 7.97 1.89
CA VAL A 94 8.94 8.03 1.34
C VAL A 94 8.53 6.63 0.88
N ALA A 95 7.46 6.11 1.48
CA ALA A 95 6.84 4.87 1.01
C ALA A 95 6.15 5.12 -0.33
N GLY A 96 6.08 4.08 -1.17
CA GLY A 96 5.46 4.21 -2.48
C GLY A 96 6.45 4.41 -3.62
N VAL A 97 5.90 4.68 -4.79
CA VAL A 97 6.69 4.76 -6.04
C VAL A 97 7.58 5.99 -6.13
N ALA A 98 7.31 7.03 -5.33
CA ALA A 98 8.06 8.29 -5.36
C ALA A 98 9.55 8.09 -5.02
N GLY A 99 9.85 7.18 -4.06
CA GLY A 99 11.23 6.86 -3.68
C GLY A 99 12.06 6.25 -4.80
N ASN A 100 11.43 5.67 -5.83
CA ASN A 100 12.14 5.08 -6.98
C ASN A 100 12.79 6.16 -7.88
N ALA A 101 12.40 7.42 -7.73
CA ALA A 101 13.01 8.55 -8.44
C ALA A 101 14.28 9.08 -7.75
N TYR A 102 14.55 8.67 -6.51
CA TYR A 102 15.77 9.05 -5.82
C TYR A 102 16.95 8.24 -6.35
N SER A 103 18.09 8.91 -6.53
CA SER A 103 19.32 8.27 -6.98
C SER A 103 20.47 8.56 -6.05
N LEU A 104 21.40 7.61 -5.96
CA LEU A 104 22.65 7.74 -5.23
C LEU A 104 23.81 7.51 -6.20
N ALA A 105 24.75 8.44 -6.24
CA ALA A 105 26.04 8.31 -6.88
C ALA A 105 27.13 8.41 -5.80
N LEU A 106 28.08 7.48 -5.83
CA LEU A 106 29.27 7.50 -4.97
C LEU A 106 30.46 7.71 -5.90
N VAL A 107 31.03 8.91 -5.90
CA VAL A 107 31.98 9.35 -6.92
C VAL A 107 33.38 9.38 -6.34
N ASN A 108 34.35 8.85 -7.08
CA ASN A 108 35.76 9.12 -6.81
C ASN A 108 36.12 10.49 -7.40
N PRO A 109 36.53 11.49 -6.60
CA PRO A 109 36.90 12.82 -7.10
C PRO A 109 38.21 12.83 -7.91
N GLY A 110 39.00 11.76 -7.88
CA GLY A 110 40.23 11.61 -8.66
C GLY A 110 41.45 12.41 -8.17
N GLY A 111 41.29 13.28 -7.16
CA GLY A 111 42.37 14.03 -6.52
C GLY A 111 42.91 13.37 -5.26
N ASN A 112 44.07 13.81 -4.78
CA ASN A 112 44.60 13.44 -3.46
C ASN A 112 43.94 14.28 -2.37
N ASN A 113 43.78 13.73 -1.16
CA ASN A 113 43.24 14.45 0.00
C ASN A 113 41.90 15.16 -0.25
N SER A 114 41.05 14.59 -1.11
CA SER A 114 39.74 15.17 -1.39
C SER A 114 38.79 14.88 -0.24
N PRO A 115 38.04 15.89 0.26
CA PRO A 115 37.11 15.69 1.37
C PRO A 115 35.82 14.98 0.94
N LEU A 116 35.16 14.30 1.88
CA LEU A 116 33.80 13.80 1.69
C LEU A 116 32.81 14.97 1.54
N THR A 117 32.10 15.03 0.41
CA THR A 117 31.08 16.08 0.17
C THR A 117 29.82 15.48 -0.43
N ILE A 118 28.68 16.10 -0.13
CA ILE A 118 27.35 15.64 -0.56
C ILE A 118 26.63 16.79 -1.24
N THR A 119 26.13 16.53 -2.44
CA THR A 119 25.27 17.45 -3.19
C THR A 119 23.94 16.76 -3.48
N VAL A 120 22.84 17.51 -3.35
CA VAL A 120 21.48 17.02 -3.60
C VAL A 120 20.79 17.95 -4.57
N LEU A 121 20.32 17.42 -5.69
CA LEU A 121 19.59 18.17 -6.71
C LEU A 121 18.40 17.34 -7.20
N ALA A 122 17.18 17.84 -6.99
CA ALA A 122 15.95 17.25 -7.51
C ALA A 122 15.80 15.73 -7.26
N GLY A 123 16.25 15.23 -6.09
CA GLY A 123 16.19 13.81 -5.74
C GLY A 123 17.44 13.00 -6.09
N ALA A 124 18.40 13.58 -6.83
CA ALA A 124 19.70 12.98 -7.08
C ALA A 124 20.69 13.37 -5.98
N ILE A 125 21.26 12.35 -5.33
CA ILE A 125 22.25 12.49 -4.27
C ILE A 125 23.60 12.07 -4.85
N SER A 126 24.52 13.02 -4.95
CA SER A 126 25.89 12.75 -5.38
C SER A 126 26.85 12.97 -4.22
N VAL A 127 27.53 11.89 -3.83
CA VAL A 127 28.53 11.89 -2.78
C VAL A 127 29.91 11.79 -3.42
N SER A 128 30.73 12.83 -3.31
CA SER A 128 32.15 12.74 -3.60
C SER A 128 32.85 12.10 -2.41
N LEU A 129 33.35 10.87 -2.58
CA LEU A 129 34.02 10.10 -1.54
C LEU A 129 35.38 10.72 -1.16
N GLU A 130 35.80 10.51 0.07
CA GLU A 130 37.09 10.98 0.59
C GLU A 130 38.24 10.18 -0.03
N THR A 131 39.33 10.87 -0.37
CA THR A 131 40.58 10.25 -0.83
C THR A 131 41.75 10.56 0.09
N GLY A 132 42.65 9.59 0.27
CA GLY A 132 43.88 9.76 1.02
C GLY A 132 44.96 10.53 0.26
N ALA A 133 46.15 10.65 0.87
CA ALA A 133 47.29 11.36 0.28
C ALA A 133 47.79 10.76 -1.04
N ALA A 134 47.51 9.48 -1.29
CA ALA A 134 47.83 8.77 -2.52
C ALA A 134 46.66 8.70 -3.52
N GLY A 135 45.54 9.38 -3.25
CA GLY A 135 44.35 9.40 -4.14
C GLY A 135 43.44 8.17 -4.04
N ALA A 136 43.76 7.20 -3.19
CA ALA A 136 42.89 6.06 -2.91
C ALA A 136 41.67 6.47 -2.08
N LEU A 137 40.51 5.87 -2.36
CA LEU A 137 39.28 6.06 -1.57
C LEU A 137 39.49 5.56 -0.13
N VAL A 138 39.11 6.38 0.85
CA VAL A 138 39.27 6.06 2.29
C VAL A 138 37.97 6.15 3.10
N THR A 139 36.87 6.59 2.50
CA THR A 139 35.56 6.61 3.17
C THR A 139 35.12 5.19 3.53
N THR A 140 34.88 4.97 4.82
CA THR A 140 34.26 3.74 5.34
C THR A 140 32.73 3.79 5.23
N ALA A 141 32.10 2.63 5.20
CA ALA A 141 30.64 2.54 5.14
C ALA A 141 29.96 3.23 6.34
N ALA A 142 30.53 3.11 7.54
CA ALA A 142 30.03 3.81 8.72
C ALA A 142 30.12 5.35 8.59
N GLN A 143 31.24 5.86 8.06
CA GLN A 143 31.40 7.30 7.80
C GLN A 143 30.39 7.80 6.77
N LEU A 144 30.14 7.04 5.71
CA LEU A 144 29.19 7.44 4.67
C LEU A 144 27.75 7.49 5.21
N VAL A 145 27.33 6.49 5.98
CA VAL A 145 26.00 6.48 6.62
C VAL A 145 25.84 7.68 7.56
N ALA A 146 26.86 7.98 8.36
CA ALA A 146 26.84 9.14 9.26
C ALA A 146 26.74 10.46 8.47
N ALA A 147 27.55 10.63 7.41
CA ALA A 147 27.54 11.83 6.60
C ALA A 147 26.20 12.08 5.90
N ILE A 148 25.54 11.03 5.39
CA ILE A 148 24.20 11.15 4.81
C ILE A 148 23.17 11.54 5.87
N LYS A 149 23.23 10.93 7.06
CA LYS A 149 22.33 11.25 8.18
C LYS A 149 22.48 12.71 8.64
N ASP A 150 23.70 13.23 8.66
CA ASP A 150 24.01 14.59 9.11
C ASP A 150 23.74 15.66 8.03
N ASN A 151 23.58 15.27 6.76
CA ASN A 151 23.19 16.16 5.68
C ASN A 151 21.65 16.31 5.61
N PRO A 152 21.04 17.47 5.92
CA PRO A 152 19.58 17.59 5.99
C PRO A 152 18.87 17.32 4.67
N ALA A 153 19.46 17.70 3.54
CA ALA A 153 18.85 17.52 2.23
C ALA A 153 18.87 16.04 1.80
N ALA A 154 19.97 15.33 2.02
CA ALA A 154 20.06 13.89 1.72
C ALA A 154 19.22 13.07 2.70
N ASN A 155 19.32 13.40 3.99
CA ASN A 155 18.56 12.76 5.06
C ASN A 155 17.05 13.00 4.94
N ALA A 156 16.58 14.01 4.20
CA ALA A 156 15.14 14.14 3.93
C ALA A 156 14.63 13.10 2.92
N LEU A 157 15.50 12.58 2.06
CA LEU A 157 15.15 11.71 0.94
C LEU A 157 15.39 10.22 1.25
N ILE A 158 16.55 9.92 1.83
CA ILE A 158 16.98 8.55 2.14
C ILE A 158 17.58 8.46 3.54
N TYR A 159 17.64 7.26 4.09
CA TYR A 159 18.52 6.91 5.20
C TYR A 159 19.33 5.66 4.82
N GLY A 160 20.55 5.58 5.34
CA GLY A 160 21.42 4.41 5.16
C GLY A 160 21.55 3.62 6.46
N GLU A 161 21.66 2.31 6.34
CA GLU A 161 21.99 1.41 7.44
C GLU A 161 22.95 0.32 6.98
N LEU A 162 23.80 -0.17 7.89
CA LEU A 162 24.69 -1.28 7.57
C LEU A 162 23.87 -2.55 7.34
N ALA A 163 24.20 -3.29 6.29
CA ALA A 163 23.55 -4.57 6.04
C ALA A 163 23.86 -5.56 7.18
N ARG A 164 22.97 -6.53 7.40
CA ARG A 164 23.11 -7.52 8.47
C ARG A 164 24.47 -8.23 8.40
N GLY A 165 25.21 -8.22 9.50
CA GLY A 165 26.54 -8.85 9.57
C GLY A 165 27.71 -7.98 9.12
N HIS A 166 27.47 -6.72 8.74
CA HIS A 166 28.51 -5.75 8.43
C HIS A 166 28.72 -4.78 9.59
N ASN A 167 29.98 -4.50 9.93
CA ASN A 167 30.34 -3.57 11.02
C ASN A 167 30.73 -2.16 10.54
N GLY A 168 30.66 -1.89 9.24
CA GLY A 168 30.86 -0.55 8.67
C GLY A 168 32.31 -0.14 8.43
N ASN A 169 33.29 -1.00 8.74
CA ASN A 169 34.71 -0.72 8.51
C ASN A 169 35.15 -0.94 7.05
N GLY A 170 34.31 -1.55 6.21
CA GLY A 170 34.62 -1.73 4.79
C GLY A 170 34.68 -0.38 4.06
N LEU A 171 35.64 -0.24 3.15
CA LEU A 171 35.77 0.95 2.31
C LEU A 171 34.67 0.96 1.24
N VAL A 172 34.08 2.13 1.03
CA VAL A 172 33.05 2.35 0.02
C VAL A 172 33.66 2.38 -1.37
N THR A 173 33.03 1.71 -2.31
CA THR A 173 33.41 1.75 -3.73
C THR A 173 32.62 2.81 -4.50
N ALA A 174 33.22 3.34 -5.56
CA ALA A 174 32.53 4.29 -6.42
C ALA A 174 31.46 3.58 -7.26
N ILE A 175 30.28 4.19 -7.35
CA ILE A 175 29.18 3.77 -8.21
C ILE A 175 28.63 4.97 -8.99
N GLY A 176 28.25 4.74 -10.24
CA GLY A 176 27.49 5.72 -10.99
C GLY A 176 26.13 5.98 -10.35
N ALA A 177 25.48 7.08 -10.75
CA ALA A 177 24.12 7.40 -10.31
C ALA A 177 23.18 6.21 -10.54
N THR A 178 22.69 5.65 -9.44
CA THR A 178 21.83 4.47 -9.44
C THR A 178 20.55 4.81 -8.68
N ASN A 179 19.40 4.56 -9.31
CA ASN A 179 18.12 4.79 -8.66
C ASN A 179 17.88 3.75 -7.56
N LEU A 180 17.21 4.18 -6.49
CA LEU A 180 16.55 3.24 -5.58
C LEU A 180 15.40 2.56 -6.34
N ALA A 181 15.06 1.34 -5.95
CA ALA A 181 14.03 0.55 -6.62
C ALA A 181 13.18 -0.24 -5.64
N GLY A 182 12.08 -0.82 -6.12
CA GLY A 182 11.21 -1.69 -5.32
C GLY A 182 10.22 -0.94 -4.42
N GLY A 183 10.13 0.39 -4.52
CA GLY A 183 9.06 1.16 -3.91
C GLY A 183 7.73 0.92 -4.65
N VAL A 184 6.71 0.48 -3.93
CA VAL A 184 5.38 0.18 -4.47
C VAL A 184 4.37 1.00 -3.69
N ALA A 185 3.41 1.62 -4.37
CA ALA A 185 2.36 2.39 -3.72
C ALA A 185 1.46 1.49 -2.86
N SER A 186 1.06 1.97 -1.68
CA SER A 186 -0.05 1.36 -0.94
C SER A 186 -1.32 1.47 -1.77
N VAL A 187 -1.97 0.35 -2.07
CA VAL A 187 -3.28 0.32 -2.75
C VAL A 187 -4.24 -0.54 -1.97
N GLY A 188 -5.48 -0.08 -1.87
CA GLY A 188 -6.53 -0.81 -1.17
C GLY A 188 -6.46 -0.69 0.35
N GLN A 189 -6.08 0.48 0.88
CA GLN A 189 -6.02 0.74 2.32
C GLN A 189 -7.27 1.48 2.82
N GLN A 190 -7.74 1.08 4.00
CA GLN A 190 -8.72 1.84 4.77
C GLN A 190 -8.03 3.03 5.44
N ALA A 191 -8.78 4.11 5.61
CA ALA A 191 -8.31 5.25 6.41
C ALA A 191 -8.45 4.91 7.90
N THR A 192 -7.52 5.39 8.72
CA THR A 192 -7.54 5.19 10.17
C THR A 192 -7.22 6.46 10.93
N LEU A 193 -7.68 6.53 12.17
CA LEU A 193 -7.30 7.54 13.15
C LEU A 193 -7.13 6.84 14.49
N ASP A 194 -6.09 7.18 15.23
CA ASP A 194 -5.96 6.79 16.63
C ASP A 194 -6.23 8.01 17.52
N THR A 195 -6.97 7.80 18.60
CA THR A 195 -7.21 8.81 19.64
C THR A 195 -6.90 8.22 21.01
N GLY A 196 -6.63 9.08 22.00
CA GLY A 196 -6.31 8.62 23.36
C GLY A 196 -4.86 8.12 23.49
N VAL A 197 -4.57 7.41 24.59
CA VAL A 197 -3.24 6.90 24.93
C VAL A 197 -3.40 5.48 25.48
N ALA A 198 -2.70 4.51 24.88
CA ALA A 198 -2.91 3.09 25.21
C ALA A 198 -2.61 2.79 26.68
N GLY A 199 -1.57 3.41 27.25
CA GLY A 199 -1.22 3.25 28.67
C GLY A 199 -2.21 3.87 29.67
N ASN A 200 -3.22 4.60 29.19
CA ASN A 200 -4.32 5.12 30.01
C ASN A 200 -5.63 4.34 29.77
N ASP A 201 -5.57 3.23 29.02
CA ASP A 201 -6.72 2.39 28.67
C ASP A 201 -7.86 3.13 27.95
N ASN A 202 -7.54 4.27 27.32
CA ASN A 202 -8.52 5.10 26.61
C ASN A 202 -8.21 5.26 25.12
N ALA A 203 -7.33 4.42 24.56
CA ALA A 203 -6.95 4.52 23.17
C ALA A 203 -7.94 3.79 22.26
N ILE A 204 -8.39 4.49 21.21
CA ILE A 204 -9.37 4.01 20.24
C ILE A 204 -8.81 4.18 18.84
N THR A 205 -8.80 3.09 18.08
CA THR A 205 -8.54 3.06 16.64
C THR A 205 -9.86 3.10 15.90
N TRP A 206 -10.03 4.14 15.11
CA TRP A 206 -11.15 4.39 14.22
C TRP A 206 -10.75 3.95 12.82
N THR A 207 -11.42 2.95 12.25
CA THR A 207 -11.12 2.44 10.91
C THR A 207 -12.30 2.71 10.00
N ALA A 208 -12.08 3.36 8.86
CA ALA A 208 -13.10 3.49 7.83
C ALA A 208 -13.49 2.10 7.33
N ASN A 209 -14.80 1.83 7.24
CA ASN A 209 -15.28 0.53 6.77
C ASN A 209 -14.92 0.32 5.29
N ASP A 210 -15.04 1.38 4.50
CA ASP A 210 -14.71 1.35 3.08
C ASP A 210 -13.22 1.58 2.87
N VAL A 211 -12.64 0.76 1.99
CA VAL A 211 -11.30 1.01 1.45
C VAL A 211 -11.33 2.23 0.53
N GLY A 212 -10.27 3.02 0.59
CA GLY A 212 -10.05 4.07 -0.39
C GLY A 212 -9.89 5.46 0.20
N ALA A 213 -9.64 6.42 -0.68
CA ALA A 213 -9.44 7.80 -0.29
C ALA A 213 -10.69 8.47 0.30
N ALA A 214 -11.88 7.91 0.04
CA ALA A 214 -13.14 8.42 0.59
C ALA A 214 -13.16 8.36 2.13
N GLY A 215 -12.53 7.35 2.74
CA GLY A 215 -12.40 7.25 4.19
C GLY A 215 -11.63 8.42 4.82
N ASN A 216 -10.76 9.10 4.05
CA ASN A 216 -10.04 10.28 4.53
C ASN A 216 -10.97 11.51 4.72
N ASN A 217 -12.20 11.45 4.20
CA ASN A 217 -13.22 12.49 4.38
C ASN A 217 -14.14 12.19 5.59
N ILE A 218 -13.73 11.30 6.49
CA ILE A 218 -14.41 11.04 7.76
C ILE A 218 -13.56 11.66 8.87
N GLN A 219 -14.20 12.40 9.76
CA GLN A 219 -13.58 13.01 10.92
C GLN A 219 -14.23 12.49 12.21
N ILE A 220 -13.43 12.37 13.26
CA ILE A 220 -13.88 12.05 14.61
C ILE A 220 -13.69 13.26 15.50
N ALA A 221 -14.75 13.67 16.20
CA ALA A 221 -14.71 14.72 17.21
C ALA A 221 -15.17 14.14 18.57
N LEU A 222 -14.32 14.27 19.59
CA LEU A 222 -14.63 13.87 20.96
C LEU A 222 -14.95 15.15 21.75
N ILE A 223 -16.22 15.43 21.95
CA ILE A 223 -16.71 16.73 22.41
C ILE A 223 -16.96 16.70 23.92
N ASN A 224 -16.44 17.70 24.63
CA ASN A 224 -16.96 18.03 25.96
C ASN A 224 -18.23 18.89 25.77
N PRO A 225 -19.41 18.44 26.21
CA PRO A 225 -20.65 19.20 26.05
C PRO A 225 -20.74 20.46 26.92
N GLY A 226 -19.77 20.70 27.80
CA GLY A 226 -19.60 21.95 28.55
C GLY A 226 -20.61 22.18 29.67
N THR A 227 -21.47 21.19 29.94
CA THR A 227 -22.49 21.24 31.00
C THR A 227 -22.47 19.95 31.82
N ASN A 228 -23.05 19.99 33.01
CA ASN A 228 -23.07 18.85 33.94
C ASN A 228 -24.13 17.83 33.52
N SER A 229 -23.94 16.57 33.95
CA SER A 229 -24.91 15.47 33.80
C SER A 229 -25.36 15.23 32.36
N GLN A 230 -24.48 15.42 31.39
CA GLN A 230 -24.78 15.18 29.98
C GLN A 230 -24.61 13.69 29.64
N PRO A 231 -25.51 13.09 28.86
CA PRO A 231 -25.35 11.71 28.41
C PRO A 231 -24.34 11.60 27.27
N LEU A 232 -23.77 10.40 27.09
CA LEU A 232 -23.02 10.06 25.90
C LEU A 232 -23.95 10.06 24.69
N THR A 233 -23.62 10.83 23.66
CA THR A 233 -24.38 10.83 22.40
C THR A 233 -23.44 10.78 21.21
N VAL A 234 -23.91 10.16 20.13
CA VAL A 234 -23.23 10.12 18.84
C VAL A 234 -24.14 10.77 17.82
N SER A 235 -23.59 11.66 17.00
CA SER A 235 -24.26 12.23 15.84
C SER A 235 -23.29 12.29 14.67
N VAL A 236 -23.82 12.31 13.46
CA VAL A 236 -23.02 12.44 12.24
C VAL A 236 -23.60 13.57 11.41
N VAL A 237 -22.73 14.46 10.94
CA VAL A 237 -23.07 15.57 10.04
C VAL A 237 -22.18 15.53 8.80
N GLY A 238 -22.51 16.35 7.81
CA GLY A 238 -21.79 16.43 6.53
C GLY A 238 -22.23 15.38 5.51
N SER A 239 -21.65 15.44 4.32
CA SER A 239 -22.00 14.59 3.17
C SER A 239 -20.91 13.61 2.76
N GLY A 240 -19.71 13.69 3.36
CA GLY A 240 -18.55 12.87 3.00
C GLY A 240 -17.78 13.37 1.78
N ALA A 241 -18.18 14.50 1.20
CA ALA A 241 -17.42 15.17 0.16
C ALA A 241 -16.14 15.80 0.72
N VAL A 242 -15.12 16.00 -0.11
CA VAL A 242 -13.87 16.66 0.33
C VAL A 242 -14.14 18.06 0.90
N ALA A 243 -15.11 18.79 0.32
CA ALA A 243 -15.52 20.12 0.78
C ALA A 243 -16.49 20.10 1.98
N ASP A 244 -17.08 18.93 2.30
CA ASP A 244 -18.07 18.75 3.36
C ASP A 244 -17.94 17.33 3.94
N PRO A 245 -16.86 17.06 4.70
CA PRO A 245 -16.54 15.74 5.20
C PRO A 245 -17.60 15.26 6.20
N TYR A 246 -17.74 13.94 6.34
CA TYR A 246 -18.51 13.40 7.46
C TYR A 246 -17.79 13.74 8.77
N VAL A 247 -18.52 14.26 9.75
CA VAL A 247 -18.00 14.47 11.10
C VAL A 247 -18.84 13.66 12.08
N ILE A 248 -18.19 12.66 12.69
CA ILE A 248 -18.78 11.86 13.77
C ILE A 248 -18.50 12.59 15.08
N ASN A 249 -19.53 13.27 15.56
CA ASN A 249 -19.52 13.99 16.83
C ASN A 249 -19.91 13.02 17.96
N VAL A 250 -18.94 12.67 18.78
CA VAL A 250 -19.14 11.92 20.03
C VAL A 250 -19.15 12.94 21.17
N SER A 251 -20.33 13.31 21.65
CA SER A 251 -20.46 14.12 22.86
C SER A 251 -20.28 13.23 24.07
N VAL A 252 -19.12 13.34 24.73
CA VAL A 252 -18.72 12.52 25.88
C VAL A 252 -19.61 12.83 27.09
N ALA A 253 -20.05 11.81 27.82
CA ALA A 253 -20.89 12.01 29.01
C ALA A 253 -20.17 12.84 30.06
N THR A 254 -20.90 13.59 30.88
CA THR A 254 -20.35 14.32 32.03
C THR A 254 -21.03 13.92 33.33
N THR A 255 -20.25 13.88 34.39
CA THR A 255 -20.75 13.73 35.77
C THR A 255 -21.57 14.96 36.21
N GLY A 256 -22.18 14.87 37.40
CA GLY A 256 -22.88 15.99 38.04
C GLY A 256 -21.99 17.23 38.32
N THR A 257 -20.67 17.09 38.23
CA THR A 257 -19.68 18.17 38.36
C THR A 257 -19.05 18.58 37.03
N GLY A 258 -19.52 18.07 35.89
CA GLY A 258 -19.04 18.46 34.56
C GLY A 258 -17.73 17.79 34.12
N VAL A 259 -17.25 16.79 34.87
CA VAL A 259 -16.07 15.98 34.50
C VAL A 259 -16.50 14.92 33.48
N LEU A 260 -15.71 14.71 32.43
CA LEU A 260 -15.96 13.68 31.42
C LEU A 260 -15.99 12.28 32.05
N ASP A 261 -16.99 11.48 31.68
CA ASP A 261 -17.29 10.22 32.35
C ASP A 261 -17.38 9.01 31.41
N SER A 262 -17.43 9.17 30.09
CA SER A 262 -17.46 7.97 29.23
C SER A 262 -16.10 7.28 29.17
N THR A 263 -16.09 5.96 29.30
CA THR A 263 -14.90 5.14 29.01
C THR A 263 -14.73 4.95 27.50
N ALA A 264 -13.53 4.54 27.08
CA ALA A 264 -13.28 4.22 25.67
C ALA A 264 -14.17 3.06 25.19
N ALA A 265 -14.40 2.05 26.02
CA ALA A 265 -15.30 0.94 25.72
C ALA A 265 -16.75 1.41 25.48
N GLU A 266 -17.27 2.32 26.31
CA GLU A 266 -18.62 2.89 26.13
C GLU A 266 -18.71 3.71 24.83
N VAL A 267 -17.67 4.47 24.49
CA VAL A 267 -17.61 5.22 23.22
C VAL A 267 -17.56 4.28 22.01
N ILE A 268 -16.74 3.23 22.07
CA ILE A 268 -16.64 2.21 21.02
C ILE A 268 -18.00 1.56 20.80
N GLU A 269 -18.67 1.13 21.87
CA GLU A 269 -19.99 0.50 21.80
C GLU A 269 -21.02 1.48 21.21
N ALA A 270 -21.06 2.72 21.69
CA ALA A 270 -22.00 3.73 21.21
C ALA A 270 -21.84 3.99 19.71
N VAL A 271 -20.61 4.10 19.20
CA VAL A 271 -20.36 4.36 17.78
C VAL A 271 -20.66 3.14 16.92
N ASN A 272 -20.23 1.95 17.32
CA ASN A 272 -20.46 0.71 16.58
C ASN A 272 -21.94 0.30 16.53
N ASN A 273 -22.76 0.75 17.50
CA ASN A 273 -24.20 0.53 17.51
C ASN A 273 -25.02 1.68 16.89
N HIS A 274 -24.41 2.85 16.67
CA HIS A 274 -25.10 4.01 16.15
C HIS A 274 -25.56 3.80 14.69
N GLY A 275 -26.79 4.21 14.37
CA GLY A 275 -27.46 3.88 13.10
C GLY A 275 -26.69 4.21 11.82
N PHE A 276 -26.01 5.37 11.79
CA PHE A 276 -25.26 5.84 10.62
C PHE A 276 -23.74 5.73 10.79
N ALA A 277 -23.18 6.22 11.90
CA ALA A 277 -21.73 6.09 12.18
C ALA A 277 -21.15 4.69 11.95
N ARG A 278 -21.85 3.61 12.34
CA ARG A 278 -21.38 2.23 12.13
C ARG A 278 -21.26 1.81 10.66
N THR A 279 -21.90 2.53 9.74
CA THR A 279 -21.75 2.27 8.30
C THR A 279 -20.49 2.94 7.76
N LEU A 280 -19.99 3.98 8.44
CA LEU A 280 -18.81 4.74 8.03
C LEU A 280 -17.53 4.21 8.66
N VAL A 281 -17.56 3.89 9.97
CA VAL A 281 -16.38 3.47 10.73
C VAL A 281 -16.68 2.32 11.68
N THR A 282 -15.62 1.57 11.97
CA THR A 282 -15.54 0.64 13.09
C THR A 282 -14.56 1.20 14.11
N ALA A 283 -14.98 1.32 15.36
CA ALA A 283 -14.14 1.71 16.50
C ALA A 283 -13.68 0.47 17.27
N SER A 284 -12.44 0.46 17.73
CA SER A 284 -11.88 -0.63 18.55
C SER A 284 -10.76 -0.12 19.45
N ASN A 285 -10.41 -0.86 20.50
CA ASN A 285 -9.28 -0.50 21.35
C ASN A 285 -7.95 -0.53 20.55
N THR A 286 -7.06 0.41 20.83
CA THR A 286 -5.72 0.47 20.21
C THR A 286 -4.67 -0.22 21.07
N GLY A 287 -3.87 -1.11 20.48
CA GLY A 287 -2.74 -1.74 21.16
C GLY A 287 -3.17 -2.52 22.41
N ASP A 288 -2.50 -2.26 23.53
CA ASP A 288 -2.77 -2.92 24.81
C ASP A 288 -3.90 -2.27 25.62
N SER A 289 -4.56 -1.22 25.10
CA SER A 289 -5.67 -0.55 25.77
C SER A 289 -6.83 -1.53 26.02
N ASP A 290 -7.33 -1.61 27.25
CA ASP A 290 -8.50 -2.46 27.56
C ASP A 290 -9.85 -1.72 27.43
N GLY A 291 -9.81 -0.39 27.28
CA GLY A 291 -10.98 0.45 27.07
C GLY A 291 -11.66 0.95 28.35
N THR A 292 -11.12 0.62 29.53
CA THR A 292 -11.67 1.05 30.83
C THR A 292 -11.36 2.51 31.16
N GLY A 293 -10.37 3.10 30.50
CA GLY A 293 -9.95 4.48 30.68
C GLY A 293 -10.98 5.50 30.18
N LYS A 294 -11.08 6.63 30.89
CA LYS A 294 -11.98 7.74 30.52
C LYS A 294 -11.48 8.47 29.28
N VAL A 295 -12.38 8.76 28.35
CA VAL A 295 -12.08 9.49 27.12
C VAL A 295 -11.83 10.96 27.42
N VAL A 296 -10.83 11.53 26.75
CA VAL A 296 -10.54 12.97 26.78
C VAL A 296 -11.14 13.65 25.55
N ALA A 297 -11.56 14.90 25.70
CA ALA A 297 -12.04 15.68 24.57
C ALA A 297 -10.92 15.96 23.55
N ALA A 298 -11.27 15.92 22.27
CA ALA A 298 -10.38 16.15 21.14
C ALA A 298 -11.14 16.86 20.03
N ALA A 299 -10.50 17.85 19.40
CA ALA A 299 -11.03 18.53 18.22
C ALA A 299 -11.21 17.53 17.06
N ALA A 300 -12.09 17.87 16.12
CA ALA A 300 -12.32 17.05 14.94
C ALA A 300 -11.02 16.78 14.17
N ALA A 301 -10.67 15.52 13.99
CA ALA A 301 -9.50 15.08 13.24
C ALA A 301 -9.91 14.08 12.15
N PRO A 302 -9.37 14.20 10.93
CA PRO A 302 -9.66 13.26 9.85
C PRO A 302 -8.98 11.92 10.06
N LEU A 303 -9.63 10.85 9.61
CA LEU A 303 -8.95 9.60 9.31
C LEU A 303 -7.96 9.84 8.16
N ALA A 304 -6.86 9.08 8.15
CA ALA A 304 -5.80 9.23 7.16
C ALA A 304 -5.29 7.88 6.64
N GLY A 305 -4.53 7.93 5.55
CA GLY A 305 -3.87 6.75 4.97
C GLY A 305 -4.76 5.89 4.06
N GLY A 306 -6.02 6.24 3.87
CA GLY A 306 -6.91 5.53 2.94
C GLY A 306 -6.47 5.71 1.50
N THR A 307 -6.24 4.59 0.79
CA THR A 307 -5.81 4.59 -0.62
C THR A 307 -6.69 3.65 -1.44
N GLY A 308 -7.08 4.12 -2.64
CA GLY A 308 -7.92 3.34 -3.55
C GLY A 308 -7.24 2.08 -4.05
N MET A 309 -8.05 1.14 -4.54
CA MET A 309 -7.59 -0.01 -5.31
C MET A 309 -7.02 0.46 -6.66
N ASN A 310 -6.12 -0.33 -7.24
CA ASN A 310 -5.55 -0.03 -8.56
C ASN A 310 -6.55 -0.26 -9.71
N VAL A 311 -7.64 -0.97 -9.44
CA VAL A 311 -8.74 -1.24 -10.36
C VAL A 311 -10.09 -1.12 -9.65
N SER A 312 -11.16 -0.90 -10.40
CA SER A 312 -12.52 -0.88 -9.88
C SER A 312 -12.94 -2.25 -9.36
N MET A 313 -13.59 -2.25 -8.19
CA MET A 313 -14.20 -3.44 -7.56
C MET A 313 -15.72 -3.52 -7.82
N ALA A 314 -16.28 -2.59 -8.60
CA ALA A 314 -17.72 -2.55 -8.85
C ALA A 314 -18.20 -3.79 -9.63
N GLU A 315 -19.46 -4.18 -9.43
CA GLU A 315 -20.05 -5.34 -10.11
C GLU A 315 -19.90 -5.21 -11.64
N GLY A 316 -19.36 -6.25 -12.27
CA GLY A 316 -19.12 -6.29 -13.72
C GLY A 316 -17.91 -5.47 -14.20
N GLN A 317 -17.18 -4.82 -13.30
CA GLN A 317 -15.90 -4.13 -13.56
C GLN A 317 -14.68 -4.85 -12.98
N PHE A 318 -14.89 -6.03 -12.39
CA PHE A 318 -13.87 -6.89 -11.81
C PHE A 318 -14.17 -8.37 -12.10
N GLY A 319 -13.16 -9.23 -12.25
CA GLY A 319 -13.36 -10.65 -12.51
C GLY A 319 -12.07 -11.47 -12.62
N ILE A 320 -12.24 -12.79 -12.82
CA ILE A 320 -11.12 -13.74 -12.99
C ILE A 320 -10.90 -13.97 -14.48
N LEU A 321 -9.70 -13.71 -14.99
CA LEU A 321 -9.40 -13.86 -16.41
C LEU A 321 -9.52 -15.33 -16.86
N MET A 322 -10.31 -15.59 -17.90
CA MET A 322 -10.62 -16.95 -18.36
C MET A 322 -9.46 -17.62 -19.10
N HIS A 323 -8.56 -16.84 -19.71
CA HIS A 323 -7.53 -17.34 -20.61
C HIS A 323 -6.33 -16.41 -20.67
N ASP A 324 -5.21 -16.93 -21.16
CA ASP A 324 -4.02 -16.11 -21.38
C ASP A 324 -4.28 -15.08 -22.48
N VAL A 325 -3.89 -13.83 -22.22
CA VAL A 325 -4.02 -12.71 -23.17
C VAL A 325 -2.65 -12.09 -23.37
N ASP A 326 -2.10 -12.24 -24.58
CA ASP A 326 -0.87 -11.58 -25.00
C ASP A 326 -1.18 -10.14 -25.41
N VAL A 327 -0.59 -9.19 -24.70
CA VAL A 327 -0.68 -7.75 -24.94
C VAL A 327 0.66 -7.17 -25.40
N THR A 328 1.61 -7.98 -25.86
CA THR A 328 2.98 -7.54 -26.21
C THR A 328 2.98 -6.45 -27.27
N ASN A 329 2.10 -6.55 -28.27
CA ASN A 329 2.04 -5.63 -29.42
C ASN A 329 0.87 -4.63 -29.36
N GLY A 330 0.21 -4.49 -28.21
CA GLY A 330 -0.96 -3.63 -28.03
C GLY A 330 -1.95 -4.19 -27.03
N ASN A 331 -3.03 -3.46 -26.76
CA ASN A 331 -4.08 -3.93 -25.86
C ASN A 331 -4.74 -5.21 -26.40
N GLY A 332 -5.13 -6.12 -25.50
CA GLY A 332 -5.70 -7.42 -25.86
C GLY A 332 -7.12 -7.60 -25.33
N ILE A 333 -7.93 -8.37 -26.04
CA ILE A 333 -9.30 -8.68 -25.62
C ILE A 333 -9.28 -9.89 -24.70
N GLY A 334 -9.97 -9.79 -23.57
CA GLY A 334 -10.12 -10.89 -22.62
C GLY A 334 -11.58 -11.28 -22.39
N ALA A 335 -11.77 -12.31 -21.58
CA ALA A 335 -13.06 -12.65 -20.99
C ALA A 335 -12.86 -12.94 -19.51
N VAL A 336 -13.82 -12.54 -18.66
CA VAL A 336 -13.72 -12.72 -17.20
C VAL A 336 -14.87 -13.54 -16.65
N LEU A 337 -14.57 -14.37 -15.65
CA LEU A 337 -15.56 -15.02 -14.81
C LEU A 337 -16.07 -14.02 -13.76
N LEU A 338 -17.39 -13.93 -13.62
CA LEU A 338 -18.10 -13.13 -12.62
C LEU A 338 -18.85 -14.00 -11.60
N GLY A 339 -19.04 -15.29 -11.89
CA GLY A 339 -19.72 -16.23 -11.00
C GLY A 339 -19.45 -17.69 -11.38
N GLY A 340 -19.45 -18.59 -10.41
CA GLY A 340 -19.11 -20.01 -10.60
C GLY A 340 -18.41 -20.61 -9.39
N LYS A 341 -17.89 -21.83 -9.51
CA LYS A 341 -17.09 -22.48 -8.45
C LYS A 341 -15.61 -22.50 -8.86
N VAL A 342 -14.73 -22.05 -7.98
CA VAL A 342 -13.31 -21.82 -8.24
C VAL A 342 -12.45 -22.47 -7.17
N LEU A 343 -11.41 -23.20 -7.59
CA LEU A 343 -10.40 -23.80 -6.73
C LEU A 343 -9.33 -22.74 -6.41
N ASP A 344 -9.43 -22.13 -5.23
CA ASP A 344 -8.60 -20.97 -4.85
C ASP A 344 -7.10 -21.31 -4.85
N ALA A 345 -6.75 -22.52 -4.42
CA ALA A 345 -5.39 -23.03 -4.38
C ALA A 345 -4.74 -23.23 -5.76
N ARG A 346 -5.54 -23.25 -6.84
CA ARG A 346 -5.05 -23.42 -8.22
C ARG A 346 -5.01 -22.10 -9.01
N LEU A 347 -5.41 -20.99 -8.39
CA LEU A 347 -5.25 -19.66 -8.98
C LEU A 347 -3.77 -19.21 -8.89
N PRO A 348 -3.30 -18.34 -9.82
CA PRO A 348 -1.97 -17.75 -9.74
C PRO A 348 -1.71 -16.94 -8.46
N ALA A 349 -2.78 -16.47 -7.81
CA ALA A 349 -2.76 -15.82 -6.50
C ALA A 349 -4.05 -16.18 -5.76
N ALA A 350 -3.94 -16.42 -4.45
CA ALA A 350 -5.11 -16.67 -3.60
C ALA A 350 -6.03 -15.44 -3.54
N SER A 351 -7.33 -15.69 -3.46
CA SER A 351 -8.33 -14.63 -3.26
C SER A 351 -8.28 -14.07 -1.84
N ASP A 352 -8.10 -12.76 -1.73
CA ASP A 352 -8.24 -12.02 -0.48
C ASP A 352 -9.70 -11.60 -0.22
N ALA A 353 -9.93 -10.94 0.91
CA ALA A 353 -11.26 -10.50 1.32
C ALA A 353 -11.92 -9.56 0.28
N PHE A 354 -11.13 -8.69 -0.37
CA PHE A 354 -11.65 -7.74 -1.36
C PHE A 354 -12.06 -8.44 -2.65
N VAL A 355 -11.26 -9.40 -3.11
CA VAL A 355 -11.60 -10.24 -4.25
C VAL A 355 -12.92 -10.98 -4.00
N ARG A 356 -13.09 -11.55 -2.80
CA ARG A 356 -14.29 -12.32 -2.43
C ARG A 356 -15.52 -11.42 -2.34
N ASP A 357 -15.38 -10.21 -1.81
CA ASP A 357 -16.45 -9.22 -1.73
C ASP A 357 -16.86 -8.70 -3.13
N ALA A 358 -15.88 -8.43 -4.00
CA ALA A 358 -16.12 -7.99 -5.37
C ALA A 358 -16.72 -9.07 -6.28
N LEU A 359 -16.60 -10.36 -5.91
CA LEU A 359 -17.09 -11.52 -6.66
C LEU A 359 -18.05 -12.38 -5.82
N PRO A 360 -19.19 -11.83 -5.36
CA PRO A 360 -20.08 -12.52 -4.43
C PRO A 360 -20.76 -13.76 -5.04
N ARG A 361 -20.75 -13.87 -6.37
CA ARG A 361 -21.29 -15.01 -7.14
C ARG A 361 -20.24 -16.10 -7.41
N VAL A 362 -18.99 -15.90 -7.00
CA VAL A 362 -17.91 -16.88 -7.11
C VAL A 362 -17.76 -17.60 -5.77
N MET A 363 -17.94 -18.91 -5.79
CA MET A 363 -17.68 -19.78 -4.65
C MET A 363 -16.23 -20.26 -4.71
N PHE A 364 -15.36 -19.66 -3.90
CA PHE A 364 -13.98 -20.07 -3.74
C PHE A 364 -13.88 -21.25 -2.78
N THR A 365 -13.44 -22.41 -3.26
CA THR A 365 -13.27 -23.63 -2.46
C THR A 365 -11.80 -23.95 -2.25
N THR A 366 -11.49 -24.57 -1.11
CA THR A 366 -10.15 -25.03 -0.72
C THR A 366 -9.93 -26.52 -1.03
N GLU A 367 -10.91 -27.20 -1.63
CA GLU A 367 -10.78 -28.60 -2.00
C GLU A 367 -9.63 -28.77 -3.01
N ASN A 368 -8.59 -29.49 -2.61
CA ASN A 368 -7.76 -30.22 -3.55
C ASN A 368 -8.65 -31.31 -4.15
N ALA A 369 -9.47 -30.96 -5.14
CA ALA A 369 -10.11 -31.98 -5.94
C ALA A 369 -8.99 -32.87 -6.55
N PRO A 370 -9.14 -34.20 -6.52
CA PRO A 370 -8.10 -35.17 -6.87
C PRO A 370 -7.53 -35.00 -8.28
#